data_AF-A0A970QBB9-F1
#
_entry.id   AF-A0A970QBB9-F1
#
_cell.length_a   1.000
_cell.length_b   1.000
_cell.length_c   1.000
_cell.angle_alpha   90.00
_cell.angle_beta   90.00
_cell.angle_gamma   90.00
#
_symmetry.space_group_name_H-M   'P 1'
#
loop_
_entity.id
_entity.type
_entity.pdbx_description
1 polymer ?
#
loop_
_entity_poly.entity_id
_entity_poly.type
_entity_poly.pdbx_seq_one_letter_code
_entity_poly.pdbx_strand_id
1 'polypeptide(L)' 'MEINRGYIGLTDPDWYDYLRRQLHIDEVNFWQPHAHGFGALSPGETFLFKLRAPHKAIAGFGFFERYESMPAGYA' A
#
# COMPACT_ATOMS: atom_id res chain seq x y z
N MET A 1 -6.60 23.23 -11.64
CA MET A 1 -6.93 21.95 -10.98
C MET A 1 -5.65 21.15 -10.91
N GLU A 2 -5.23 20.76 -9.72
CA GLU A 2 -4.09 19.89 -9.53
C GLU A 2 -4.51 18.46 -9.90
N ILE A 3 -3.78 17.83 -10.82
CA ILE A 3 -4.00 16.42 -11.17
C ILE A 3 -3.23 15.61 -10.13
N ASN A 4 -3.93 15.10 -9.12
CA ASN A 4 -3.31 14.16 -8.18
C ASN A 4 -3.10 12.82 -8.87
N ARG A 5 -1.84 12.40 -8.97
CA ARG A 5 -1.48 11.04 -9.35
C ARG A 5 -1.77 10.12 -8.16
N GLY A 6 -2.16 8.89 -8.48
CA GLY A 6 -2.42 7.86 -7.49
C GLY A 6 -2.03 6.49 -8.01
N TYR A 7 -1.76 5.58 -7.09
CA TYR A 7 -1.35 4.22 -7.40
C TYR A 7 -2.36 3.22 -6.81
N ILE A 8 -2.69 2.17 -7.56
CA ILE A 8 -3.53 1.08 -7.08
C ILE A 8 -2.63 -0.14 -6.83
N GLY A 9 -2.40 -0.45 -5.55
CA GLY A 9 -1.67 -1.64 -5.12
C GLY A 9 -2.61 -2.78 -4.81
N LEU A 10 -2.25 -4.00 -5.23
CA LEU A 10 -2.98 -5.19 -4.81
C LEU A 10 -2.67 -5.50 -3.34
N THR A 11 -3.71 -5.81 -2.57
CA THR A 11 -3.60 -6.26 -1.19
C THR A 11 -4.27 -7.61 -0.99
N ASP A 12 -3.76 -8.35 -0.02
CA ASP A 12 -4.30 -9.64 0.38
C ASP A 12 -5.50 -9.46 1.33
N PRO A 13 -6.59 -10.24 1.18
CA PRO A 13 -7.74 -10.15 2.09
C PRO A 13 -7.41 -10.37 3.56
N ASP A 14 -6.49 -11.28 3.89
CA ASP A 14 -6.13 -11.56 5.29
C ASP A 14 -5.37 -10.38 5.90
N TRP A 15 -4.50 -9.74 5.10
CA TRP A 15 -3.82 -8.52 5.52
C TRP A 15 -4.79 -7.37 5.77
N TYR A 16 -5.76 -7.18 4.87
CA TYR A 16 -6.84 -6.20 5.07
C TYR A 16 -7.63 -6.50 6.35
N ASP A 17 -8.02 -7.75 6.57
CA ASP A 17 -8.80 -8.16 7.75
C ASP A 17 -8.02 -8.00 9.05
N TYR A 18 -6.70 -8.16 9.02
CA TYR A 18 -5.82 -7.87 10.14
C TYR A 18 -5.76 -6.36 10.43
N LEU A 19 -5.52 -5.53 9.42
CA LEU A 19 -5.39 -4.08 9.57
C LEU A 19 -6.70 -3.43 10.03
N ARG A 20 -7.85 -3.83 9.47
CA ARG A 20 -9.15 -3.24 9.80
C ARG A 20 -9.60 -3.46 11.25
N ARG A 21 -8.96 -4.40 11.97
CA ARG A 21 -9.24 -4.72 13.37
C ARG A 21 -8.39 -3.90 14.34
N GLN A 22 -7.39 -3.18 13.85
CA GLN A 22 -6.55 -2.33 14.70
C GLN A 22 -7.26 -0.99 14.92
N LEU A 23 -7.27 -0.51 16.17
CA LEU A 23 -7.98 0.71 16.56
C LEU A 23 -7.23 2.00 16.20
N HIS A 24 -5.90 1.95 16.12
CA HIS A 24 -5.03 3.10 15.92
C HIS A 24 -3.88 2.72 14.98
N ILE A 25 -4.08 2.96 13.69
CA ILE A 25 -3.04 2.81 12.67
C ILE A 25 -2.77 4.19 12.09
N ASP A 26 -1.56 4.69 12.34
CA ASP A 26 -1.07 5.93 11.73
C ASP A 26 -0.26 5.63 10.46
N GLU A 27 0.48 4.51 10.43
CA GLU A 27 1.28 4.06 9.29
C GLU A 27 1.17 2.55 9.07
N VAL A 28 1.27 2.12 7.82
CA VAL A 28 1.36 0.70 7.44
C VAL A 28 2.46 0.50 6.41
N ASN A 29 3.23 -0.57 6.58
CA ASN A 29 4.22 -0.98 5.58
C ASN A 29 3.57 -1.90 4.55
N PHE A 30 3.94 -1.70 3.28
CA PHE A 30 3.61 -2.59 2.18
C PHE A 30 4.87 -3.09 1.51
N TRP A 31 4.94 -4.41 1.34
CA TRP A 31 6.10 -5.10 0.81
C TRP A 31 5.84 -5.58 -0.62
N GLN A 32 6.86 -5.49 -1.47
CA GLN A 32 6.88 -6.11 -2.79
C GLN A 32 8.14 -6.97 -2.97
N PRO A 33 8.02 -8.20 -3.52
CA PRO A 33 9.15 -9.12 -3.68
C PRO A 33 10.14 -8.75 -4.78
N HIS A 34 9.87 -7.68 -5.52
CA HIS A 34 10.65 -7.33 -6.68
C HIS A 34 11.77 -6.36 -6.32
N ALA A 35 12.96 -6.63 -6.85
CA ALA A 35 14.15 -5.79 -6.64
C ALA A 35 14.12 -4.43 -7.38
N HIS A 36 13.06 -4.11 -8.13
CA HIS A 36 12.91 -2.79 -8.71
C HIS A 36 12.32 -1.83 -7.68
N GLY A 37 12.85 -0.61 -7.61
CA GLY A 37 12.37 0.41 -6.70
C GLY A 37 10.92 0.82 -6.96
N PHE A 38 10.30 1.49 -5.99
CA PHE A 38 8.98 2.08 -6.14
C PHE A 38 9.10 3.61 -6.33
N GLY A 39 8.84 4.07 -7.55
CA GLY A 39 8.91 5.49 -7.93
C GLY A 39 7.63 6.02 -8.57
N ALA A 40 6.50 5.33 -8.36
CA ALA A 40 5.21 5.71 -8.94
C ALA A 40 4.54 6.89 -8.22
N LEU A 41 4.94 7.15 -6.97
CA LEU A 41 4.37 8.18 -6.10
C LEU A 41 5.47 9.05 -5.47
N SER A 42 5.13 10.32 -5.26
CA SER A 42 5.83 11.26 -4.37
C SER A 42 5.16 11.27 -2.99
N PRO A 43 5.87 11.69 -1.92
CA PRO A 43 5.27 11.77 -0.59
C PRO A 43 3.99 12.61 -0.58
N GLY A 44 2.94 12.12 0.08
CA GLY A 44 1.61 12.74 0.11
C GLY A 44 0.67 12.33 -1.04
N GLU A 45 1.16 11.66 -2.09
CA GLU A 45 0.30 11.17 -3.17
C GLU A 45 -0.48 9.91 -2.74
N THR A 46 -1.66 9.69 -3.34
CA THR A 46 -2.60 8.68 -2.86
C THR A 46 -2.22 7.26 -3.27
N PHE A 47 -2.23 6.34 -2.30
CA PHE A 47 -2.13 4.91 -2.51
C PHE A 47 -3.48 4.24 -2.20
N LEU A 48 -4.01 3.49 -3.15
CA LEU A 48 -5.29 2.78 -3.04
C LEU A 48 -5.06 1.28 -2.91
N PHE A 49 -5.68 0.66 -1.90
CA PHE A 49 -5.57 -0.78 -1.65
C PHE A 49 -6.71 -1.52 -2.35
N LYS A 50 -6.36 -2.36 -3.33
CA LYS A 50 -7.32 -3.18 -4.05
C LYS A 50 -7.20 -4.65 -3.65
N LEU A 51 -8.29 -5.22 -3.14
CA LEU A 51 -8.36 -6.64 -2.82
C LEU A 51 -8.20 -7.51 -4.08
N ARG A 52 -7.56 -8.66 -3.91
CA ARG A 52 -7.53 -9.72 -4.92
C ARG A 52 -8.92 -10.35 -5.13
N ALA A 53 -9.01 -11.29 -6.08
CA ALA A 53 -10.21 -12.10 -6.25
C ALA A 53 -10.52 -12.89 -4.95
N PRO A 54 -11.81 -13.15 -4.64
CA PRO A 54 -12.99 -12.81 -5.44
C PRO A 54 -13.46 -11.35 -5.31
N HIS A 55 -13.04 -10.63 -4.27
CA HIS A 55 -13.58 -9.31 -3.92
C HIS A 55 -13.31 -8.23 -4.97
N LYS A 56 -12.07 -8.13 -5.48
CA LYS A 56 -11.66 -7.18 -6.53
C LYS A 56 -12.04 -5.70 -6.27
N ALA A 57 -12.26 -5.32 -5.02
CA ALA A 57 -12.72 -3.99 -4.62
C ALA A 57 -11.59 -3.13 -4.02
N ILE A 58 -11.74 -1.81 -4.08
CA ILE A 58 -10.92 -0.89 -3.28
C ILE A 58 -11.40 -0.97 -1.83
N ALA A 59 -10.52 -1.34 -0.91
CA ALA A 59 -10.86 -1.62 0.49
C ALA A 59 -10.28 -0.58 1.47
N GLY A 60 -9.49 0.36 0.97
CA GLY A 60 -8.90 1.44 1.76
C GLY A 60 -7.96 2.30 0.93
N PHE A 61 -7.42 3.33 1.56
CA PHE A 61 -6.43 4.22 0.99
C PHE A 61 -5.48 4.73 2.07
N GLY A 62 -4.36 5.29 1.63
CA GLY A 62 -3.43 6.05 2.46
C GLY A 62 -2.66 7.04 1.60
N PHE A 63 -1.72 7.74 2.24
CA PHE A 63 -0.79 8.63 1.57
C PHE A 63 0.59 7.98 1.58
N PHE A 64 1.25 7.97 0.43
CA PHE A 64 2.59 7.43 0.33
C PHE A 64 3.55 8.33 1.11
N GLU A 65 4.35 7.74 1.99
CA GLU A 65 5.37 8.47 2.75
C GLU A 65 6.74 8.27 2.10
N ARG A 66 7.17 7.01 1.96
CA ARG A 66 8.48 6.67 1.40
C ARG A 66 8.57 5.22 0.91
N TYR A 67 9.61 4.95 0.14
CA TYR A 67 10.03 3.61 -0.25
C TYR A 67 11.42 3.33 0.32
N GLU A 68 11.59 2.14 0.92
CA GLU A 68 12.87 1.66 1.40
C GLU A 68 13.17 0.28 0.81
N SER A 69 14.41 0.08 0.35
CA SER A 69 14.92 -1.23 -0.06
C SER A 69 15.59 -1.90 1.12
N MET A 70 15.05 -3.02 1.59
CA MET A 70 15.58 -3.76 2.73
C MET A 70 16.13 -5.14 2.32
N PRO A 71 17.17 -5.67 2.99
CA PRO A 71 17.60 -7.05 2.78
C PRO A 71 16.49 -8.02 3.16
N ALA A 72 16.36 -9.13 2.43
CA ALA A 72 15.27 -10.11 2.61
C ALA A 72 15.18 -10.71 4.04
N GLY A 73 16.25 -10.62 4.83
CA GLY A 73 16.24 -11.10 6.23
C GLY A 73 15.54 -10.17 7.23
N TYR A 74 15.09 -8.98 6.81
CA TYR A 74 14.40 -8.00 7.66
C TYR A 74 12.92 -7.81 7.30
N ALA A 75 12.44 -8.53 6.29
CA ALA A 75 11.06 -8.45 5.80
C ALA A 75 10.12 -9.40 6.56
#